data_AF-A0A3D4EY00-F1
#
_entry.id   AF-A0A3D4EY00-F1
#
_cell.length_a   1.000
_cell.length_b   1.000
_cell.length_c   1.000
_cell.angle_alpha   90.00
_cell.angle_beta   90.00
_cell.angle_gamma   90.00
#
_symmetry.space_group_name_H-M   'P 1'
#
loop_
_entity.id
_entity.type
_entity.pdbx_description
1 polymer ?
#
loop_
_entity_poly.entity_id
_entity_poly.type
_entity_poly.pdbx_seq_one_letter_code
_entity_poly.pdbx_strand_id
1 'polypeptide(L)'
;LNKDTANIKRYRSGMEQLMKEGVAQAYHVHGSAQSVPLLGAVGPLQFEVLQARLESEYSVETRLEQPRWNCVQWFVEREPDKSRSDREPPEVKLPSGCAVARDQDGNWVVLLPAQYLVEILHDRNEGLSFRSSA
;
A
#
# COMPACT_ATOMS: atom_id res chain seq x y z
N LEU A 1 -14.71 25.89 7.05
CA LEU A 1 -13.69 25.86 8.13
C LEU A 1 -14.18 24.91 9.22
N ASN A 2 -13.47 23.80 9.42
CA ASN A 2 -13.60 22.79 10.49
C ASN A 2 -15.00 22.39 11.02
N LYS A 3 -15.49 21.24 10.56
CA LYS A 3 -16.28 20.30 11.39
C LYS A 3 -15.75 18.85 11.34
N ASP A 4 -15.01 18.47 10.30
CA ASP A 4 -14.52 17.09 10.12
C ASP A 4 -13.10 16.81 10.63
N THR A 5 -12.37 17.78 11.18
CA THR A 5 -10.99 17.56 11.63
C THR A 5 -10.89 16.55 12.77
N ALA A 6 -11.91 16.50 13.64
CA ALA A 6 -11.98 15.51 14.71
C ALA A 6 -12.18 14.09 14.15
N ASN A 7 -13.04 13.94 13.14
CA ASN A 7 -13.22 12.67 12.43
C ASN A 7 -11.94 12.24 11.71
N ILE A 8 -11.26 13.17 11.02
CA ILE A 8 -9.98 12.88 10.35
C ILE A 8 -8.91 12.42 11.35
N LYS A 9 -8.83 13.06 12.53
CA LYS A 9 -7.90 12.65 13.58
C LYS A 9 -8.23 11.25 14.12
N ARG A 10 -9.50 10.98 14.46
CA ARG A 10 -9.93 9.66 14.93
C ARG A 10 -9.69 8.58 13.88
N TYR A 11 -10.02 8.85 12.62
CA TYR A 11 -9.76 7.95 11.50
C TYR A 11 -8.28 7.63 11.39
N ARG A 12 -7.41 8.65 11.35
CA ARG A 12 -5.96 8.45 11.27
C ARG A 12 -5.42 7.63 12.44
N SER A 13 -5.84 7.94 13.67
CA SER A 13 -5.42 7.20 14.86
C SER A 13 -5.91 5.75 14.85
N GLY A 14 -7.16 5.51 14.45
CA GLY A 14 -7.71 4.16 14.35
C GLY A 14 -7.03 3.34 13.24
N MET A 15 -6.84 3.94 12.07
CA MET A 15 -6.07 3.31 11.00
C MET A 15 -4.66 2.95 11.44
N GLU A 16 -3.93 3.89 12.07
CA GLU A 16 -2.58 3.64 12.55
C GLU A 16 -2.51 2.47 13.53
N GLN A 17 -3.44 2.39 14.48
CA GLN A 17 -3.49 1.30 15.44
C GLN A 17 -3.85 -0.04 14.77
N LEU A 18 -4.89 -0.08 13.92
CA LEU A 18 -5.32 -1.30 13.25
C LEU A 18 -4.26 -1.85 12.29
N MET A 19 -3.47 -0.98 11.66
CA MET A 19 -2.33 -1.40 10.84
C MET A 19 -1.22 -2.02 11.68
N LYS A 20 -0.91 -1.44 12.85
CA LYS A 20 0.06 -2.01 13.81
C LYS A 20 -0.35 -3.38 14.34
N GLU A 21 -1.65 -3.62 14.44
CA GLU A 21 -2.21 -4.91 14.85
C GLU A 21 -2.26 -5.93 13.69
N GLY A 22 -1.90 -5.54 12.46
CA GLY A 22 -1.86 -6.43 11.29
C GLY A 22 -3.25 -6.80 10.77
N VAL A 23 -4.28 -6.00 11.06
CA VAL A 23 -5.66 -6.27 10.58
C VAL A 23 -5.71 -6.24 9.05
N ALA A 24 -5.01 -5.26 8.46
CA ALA A 24 -4.79 -5.15 7.02
C ALA A 24 -3.40 -4.53 6.78
N GLN A 25 -2.99 -4.46 5.52
CA GLN A 25 -1.75 -3.86 5.09
C GLN A 25 -2.01 -2.49 4.45
N ALA A 26 -1.35 -1.45 4.92
CA ALA A 26 -1.40 -0.13 4.28
C ALA A 26 -0.31 0.03 3.22
N TYR A 27 -0.66 0.69 2.12
CA TYR A 27 0.24 1.09 1.05
C TYR A 27 0.09 2.57 0.70
N HIS A 28 1.21 3.25 0.50
CA HIS A 28 1.28 4.65 0.12
C HIS A 28 1.88 4.77 -1.27
N VAL A 29 1.08 5.19 -2.25
CA VAL A 29 1.52 5.35 -3.64
C VAL A 29 2.57 6.45 -3.72
N HIS A 30 3.73 6.11 -4.27
CA HIS A 30 4.84 7.05 -4.41
C HIS A 30 4.46 8.20 -5.34
N GLY A 31 4.75 9.44 -4.94
CA GLY A 31 4.38 10.64 -5.68
C GLY A 31 2.89 11.03 -5.61
N SER A 32 2.05 10.27 -4.90
CA SER A 32 0.65 10.64 -4.69
C SER A 32 0.51 11.73 -3.61
N ALA A 33 -0.31 12.74 -3.88
CA ALA A 33 -0.72 13.73 -2.89
C ALA A 33 -1.86 13.23 -1.98
N GLN A 34 -2.41 12.03 -2.24
CA GLN A 34 -3.48 11.47 -1.42
C GLN A 34 -2.96 11.09 -0.03
N SER A 35 -3.62 11.61 1.00
CA SER A 35 -3.31 11.30 2.40
C SER A 35 -3.93 9.98 2.88
N VAL A 36 -4.82 9.37 2.09
CA VAL A 36 -5.50 8.13 2.45
C VAL A 36 -4.69 6.96 1.91
N PRO A 37 -4.27 6.00 2.75
CA PRO A 37 -3.53 4.83 2.29
C PRO A 37 -4.44 3.90 1.48
N LEU A 38 -3.84 3.21 0.52
CA LEU A 38 -4.45 2.04 -0.09
C LEU A 38 -4.39 0.87 0.90
N LEU A 39 -5.46 0.10 1.02
CA LEU A 39 -5.50 -1.07 1.90
C LEU A 39 -5.47 -2.35 1.08
N GLY A 40 -4.57 -3.26 1.45
CA GLY A 40 -4.57 -4.63 0.95
C GLY A 40 -4.82 -5.62 2.07
N ALA A 41 -5.48 -6.72 1.71
CA ALA A 41 -5.81 -7.81 2.59
C ALA A 41 -5.68 -9.13 1.82
N VAL A 42 -5.43 -10.23 2.53
CA VAL A 42 -5.43 -11.58 1.97
C VAL A 42 -6.85 -12.04 1.68
N GLY A 43 -7.84 -11.58 2.46
CA GLY A 43 -9.25 -11.93 2.27
C GLY A 43 -10.22 -10.80 2.62
N PRO A 44 -11.47 -10.85 2.12
CA PRO A 44 -12.45 -9.78 2.28
C PRO A 44 -12.85 -9.51 3.73
N LEU A 45 -12.86 -10.55 4.57
CA LEU A 45 -13.22 -10.45 6.00
C LEU A 45 -12.34 -9.45 6.76
N GLN A 46 -11.07 -9.29 6.38
CA GLN A 46 -10.17 -8.34 7.03
C GLN A 46 -10.65 -6.89 6.86
N PHE A 47 -11.27 -6.57 5.71
CA PHE A 47 -11.85 -5.25 5.51
C PHE A 47 -13.10 -5.05 6.36
N GLU A 48 -13.96 -6.08 6.48
CA GLU A 48 -15.14 -6.04 7.35
C GLU A 48 -14.75 -5.82 8.82
N VAL A 49 -13.74 -6.55 9.30
CA VAL A 49 -13.18 -6.39 10.66
C VAL A 49 -12.64 -4.98 10.85
N LEU A 50 -11.90 -4.44 9.87
CA LEU A 50 -11.37 -3.09 9.92
C LEU A 50 -12.49 -2.03 10.01
N GLN A 51 -13.53 -2.13 9.19
CA GLN A 51 -14.66 -1.20 9.23
C GLN A 51 -15.40 -1.29 10.57
N ALA A 52 -15.71 -2.50 11.04
CA ALA A 52 -16.42 -2.71 12.31
C ALA A 52 -15.64 -2.16 13.52
N ARG A 53 -14.31 -2.27 13.52
CA ARG A 53 -13.46 -1.73 14.58
C ARG A 53 -13.32 -0.21 14.51
N LEU A 54 -13.19 0.37 13.32
CA LEU A 54 -13.19 1.83 13.16
C LEU A 54 -14.50 2.45 13.66
N GLU A 55 -15.63 1.80 13.40
CA GLU A 55 -16.93 2.26 13.89
C GLU A 55 -17.06 2.10 15.41
N SER A 56 -16.76 0.92 15.96
CA SER A 56 -16.96 0.62 17.39
C SER A 56 -15.93 1.28 18.31
N GLU A 57 -14.65 1.29 17.96
CA GLU A 57 -13.56 1.80 18.81
C GLU A 57 -13.30 3.29 18.61
N TYR A 58 -13.56 3.82 17.41
CA TYR A 58 -13.21 5.21 17.04
C TYR A 58 -14.41 6.05 16.61
N SER A 59 -15.62 5.48 16.54
CA SER A 59 -16.83 6.16 16.05
C SER A 59 -16.63 6.76 14.66
N VAL A 60 -15.94 6.03 13.78
CA VAL A 60 -15.69 6.42 12.40
C VAL A 60 -16.36 5.44 11.44
N GLU A 61 -17.44 5.91 10.79
CA GLU A 61 -18.05 5.20 9.67
C GLU A 61 -17.15 5.34 8.42
N THR A 62 -16.92 4.24 7.71
CA THR A 62 -16.04 4.21 6.54
C THR A 62 -16.70 3.48 5.38
N ARG A 63 -16.26 3.79 4.16
CA ARG A 63 -16.68 3.12 2.93
C ARG A 63 -15.46 2.54 2.23
N LEU A 64 -15.62 1.35 1.66
CA LEU A 64 -14.59 0.73 0.84
C LEU A 64 -14.78 1.14 -0.62
N GLU A 65 -13.71 1.60 -1.25
CA GLU A 65 -13.64 1.81 -2.69
C GLU A 65 -12.67 0.81 -3.28
N GLN A 66 -13.06 0.17 -4.38
CA GLN A 66 -12.18 -0.78 -5.06
C GLN A 66 -11.10 -0.02 -5.85
N PRO A 67 -9.82 -0.26 -5.57
CA PRO A 67 -8.75 0.34 -6.35
C PRO A 67 -8.64 -0.32 -7.73
N ARG A 68 -7.90 0.34 -8.64
CA ARG A 68 -7.54 -0.25 -9.94
C ARG A 68 -6.49 -1.36 -9.88
N TRP A 69 -5.94 -1.65 -8.69
CA TRP A 69 -4.88 -2.64 -8.48
C TRP A 69 -5.40 -3.83 -7.67
N ASN A 70 -5.00 -5.03 -8.05
CA ASN A 70 -5.41 -6.29 -7.41
C ASN A 70 -4.22 -7.17 -7.00
N CYS A 71 -3.01 -6.81 -7.41
CA CYS A 71 -1.79 -7.54 -7.11
C CYS A 71 -0.73 -6.61 -6.56
N VAL A 72 0.15 -7.15 -5.72
CA VAL A 72 1.31 -6.45 -5.17
C VAL A 72 2.54 -7.34 -5.32
N GLN A 73 3.69 -6.73 -5.62
CA GLN A 73 5.00 -7.38 -5.60
C GLN A 73 5.97 -6.48 -4.83
N TRP A 74 6.56 -7.00 -3.75
CA TRP A 74 7.68 -6.34 -3.10
C TRP A 74 8.91 -6.47 -3.97
N PHE A 75 9.74 -5.45 -3.98
CA PHE A 75 10.97 -5.46 -4.78
C PHE A 75 12.14 -4.79 -4.07
N VAL A 76 13.32 -5.30 -4.36
CA VAL A 76 14.59 -4.75 -3.91
C VAL A 76 15.61 -4.83 -5.03
N GLU A 77 16.61 -3.95 -5.03
CA GLU A 77 17.76 -4.10 -5.91
C GLU A 77 18.60 -5.29 -5.49
N ARG A 78 19.08 -6.06 -6.46
CA ARG A 78 20.08 -7.10 -6.22
C ARG A 78 21.41 -6.49 -5.78
N GLU A 79 21.75 -5.34 -6.34
CA GLU A 79 22.94 -4.56 -6.00
C GLU A 79 22.48 -3.16 -5.56
N PRO A 80 22.38 -2.91 -4.24
CA PRO A 80 21.86 -1.63 -3.73
C PRO A 80 22.76 -0.45 -4.11
N ASP A 81 22.15 0.60 -4.69
CA ASP A 81 22.82 1.89 -4.82
C ASP A 81 22.90 2.59 -3.46
N LYS A 82 24.11 2.60 -2.89
CA LYS A 82 24.40 3.20 -1.58
C LYS A 82 24.32 4.74 -1.58
N SER A 83 24.27 5.37 -2.74
CA SER A 83 24.18 6.82 -2.88
C SER A 83 22.75 7.34 -2.96
N ARG A 84 21.78 6.47 -3.27
CA ARG A 84 20.37 6.83 -3.37
C ARG A 84 19.77 7.12 -1.99
N SER A 85 18.95 8.16 -1.92
CA SER A 85 18.15 8.47 -0.73
C SER A 85 17.12 7.37 -0.49
N ASP A 86 16.94 6.96 0.77
CA ASP A 86 15.91 6.00 1.13
C ASP A 86 14.53 6.42 0.66
N ARG A 87 14.26 7.74 0.51
CA ARG A 87 12.98 8.32 0.07
C ARG A 87 12.63 8.05 -1.39
N GLU A 88 13.62 7.71 -2.20
CA GLU A 88 13.47 7.47 -3.63
C GLU A 88 13.43 5.97 -3.92
N PRO A 89 12.47 5.51 -4.76
CA PRO A 89 12.40 4.11 -5.10
C PRO A 89 13.58 3.69 -5.98
N PRO A 90 13.97 2.41 -5.95
CA PRO A 90 14.79 1.87 -7.02
C PRO A 90 14.16 2.09 -8.37
N GLU A 91 15.01 2.26 -9.40
CA GLU A 91 14.54 2.42 -10.76
C GLU A 91 13.84 1.12 -11.20
N VAL A 92 12.57 1.23 -11.57
CA VAL A 92 11.74 0.11 -11.99
C VAL A 92 11.01 0.45 -13.28
N LYS A 93 11.20 -0.39 -14.30
CA LYS A 93 10.53 -0.30 -15.59
C LYS A 93 9.13 -0.88 -15.46
N LEU A 94 8.17 -0.02 -15.13
CA LEU A 94 6.79 -0.39 -14.88
C LEU A 94 6.04 -0.80 -16.16
N PRO A 95 5.26 -1.90 -16.13
CA PRO A 95 4.18 -2.10 -17.09
C PRO A 95 3.09 -1.03 -16.95
N SER A 96 2.32 -0.82 -18.02
CA SER A 96 1.24 0.18 -18.04
C SER A 96 0.22 -0.07 -16.93
N GLY A 97 -0.22 1.01 -16.25
CA GLY A 97 -1.20 0.94 -15.16
C GLY A 97 -0.63 0.50 -13.81
N CYS A 98 0.63 0.09 -13.73
CA CYS A 98 1.30 -0.20 -12.47
C CYS A 98 1.73 1.09 -11.76
N ALA A 99 1.97 1.02 -10.45
CA ALA A 99 2.54 2.12 -9.69
C ALA A 99 3.49 1.61 -8.61
N VAL A 100 4.49 2.42 -8.28
CA VAL A 100 5.33 2.18 -7.10
C VAL A 100 4.62 2.70 -5.86
N ALA A 101 4.68 1.94 -4.78
CA ALA A 101 4.20 2.33 -3.48
C ALA A 101 5.16 1.86 -2.38
N ARG A 102 4.91 2.31 -1.17
CA ARG A 102 5.50 1.72 0.04
C ARG A 102 4.46 1.03 0.87
N ASP A 103 4.84 -0.09 1.47
CA ASP A 103 4.06 -0.68 2.56
C ASP A 103 4.26 0.11 3.88
N GLN A 104 3.64 -0.36 4.96
CA GLN A 104 3.69 0.30 6.26
C GLN A 104 5.05 0.16 6.97
N ASP A 105 5.85 -0.82 6.57
CA ASP A 105 7.19 -1.10 7.09
C ASP A 105 8.28 -0.36 6.30
N GLY A 106 7.87 0.37 5.24
CA GLY A 106 8.74 1.17 4.40
C GLY A 106 9.36 0.42 3.22
N ASN A 107 8.98 -0.83 2.99
CA ASN A 107 9.46 -1.60 1.84
C ASN A 107 8.81 -1.11 0.55
N TRP A 108 9.59 -1.16 -0.53
CA TRP A 108 9.11 -0.80 -1.85
C TRP A 108 8.29 -1.93 -2.47
N VAL A 109 7.14 -1.55 -3.03
CA VAL A 109 6.24 -2.46 -3.73
C VAL A 109 5.80 -1.89 -5.07
N VAL A 110 5.50 -2.77 -6.01
CA VAL A 110 4.76 -2.44 -7.23
C VAL A 110 3.32 -2.91 -7.04
N LEU A 111 2.38 -2.01 -7.27
CA LEU A 111 0.95 -2.29 -7.36
C LEU A 111 0.61 -2.58 -8.82
N LEU A 112 -0.03 -3.72 -9.09
CA LEU A 112 -0.38 -4.16 -10.44
C LEU A 112 -1.91 -4.35 -10.60
N PRO A 113 -2.48 -3.96 -11.76
CA PRO A 113 -3.91 -4.14 -12.05
C PRO A 113 -4.29 -5.56 -12.47
N ALA A 114 -3.31 -6.43 -12.75
CA ALA A 114 -3.57 -7.82 -13.10
C ALA A 114 -2.36 -8.72 -12.82
N GLN A 115 -2.62 -9.98 -12.48
CA GLN A 115 -1.60 -10.98 -12.13
C GLN A 115 -0.62 -11.28 -13.27
N TYR A 116 -1.08 -11.33 -14.53
CA TYR A 116 -0.21 -11.64 -15.66
C TYR A 116 0.89 -10.58 -15.88
N LEU A 117 0.72 -9.37 -15.36
CA LEU A 117 1.73 -8.31 -15.45
C LEU A 117 2.95 -8.57 -14.56
N VAL A 118 2.86 -9.52 -13.62
CA VAL A 118 3.99 -9.90 -12.75
C VAL A 118 5.14 -10.44 -13.59
N GLU A 119 4.85 -11.32 -14.55
CA GLU A 119 5.88 -11.88 -15.45
C GLU A 119 6.57 -10.78 -16.26
N ILE A 120 5.78 -9.87 -16.85
CA ILE A 120 6.28 -8.73 -17.63
C ILE A 120 7.11 -7.79 -16.76
N LEU A 121 6.70 -7.56 -15.51
CA LEU A 121 7.44 -6.75 -14.56
C LEU A 121 8.81 -7.39 -14.26
N HIS A 122 8.85 -8.70 -14.03
CA HIS A 122 10.10 -9.41 -13.73
C HIS A 122 11.05 -9.38 -14.94
N ASP A 123 10.56 -9.70 -16.13
CA ASP A 123 11.35 -9.75 -17.37
C ASP A 123 11.98 -8.39 -17.72
N ARG A 124 11.28 -7.28 -17.44
CA ARG A 124 11.80 -5.93 -17.70
C ARG A 124 12.87 -5.47 -16.70
N ASN A 125 13.01 -6.15 -15.57
CA ASN A 125 13.75 -5.66 -14.41
C ASN A 125 14.68 -6.74 -13.81
N GLU A 126 15.61 -7.26 -14.61
CA GLU A 126 16.56 -8.30 -14.20
C GLU A 126 17.46 -7.90 -13.00
N GLY A 127 17.73 -6.61 -12.82
CA GLY A 127 18.50 -6.08 -11.69
C GLY A 127 17.74 -6.04 -10.35
N LEU A 128 16.43 -6.34 -10.37
CA LEU A 128 15.58 -6.37 -9.19
C LEU A 128 15.29 -7.82 -8.77
N SER A 129 15.02 -7.99 -7.48
CA SER A 129 14.45 -9.20 -6.91
C SER A 129 13.04 -8.91 -6.44
N PHE A 130 12.09 -9.79 -6.76
CA PHE A 130 10.68 -9.63 -6.44
C PHE A 130 10.20 -10.73 -5.51
N ARG A 131 9.22 -10.43 -4.65
CA ARG A 131 8.51 -11.40 -3.81
C ARG A 131 7.02 -11.08 -3.72
N SER A 132 6.21 -12.13 -3.56
CA SER A 132 4.74 -12.06 -3.49
C SER A 132 4.17 -11.88 -2.08
N SER A 133 5.02 -11.90 -1.06
CA SER A 133 4.64 -11.70 0.34
C SER A 133 5.63 -10.76 1.05
N ALA A 134 5.14 -10.02 2.04
CA ALA A 134 5.95 -9.17 2.90
C ALA A 134 7.09 -9.95 3.58
#